data_AF-A0A1H1QVH8-F1
#
_entry.id   AF-A0A1H1QVH8-F1
#
_cell.length_a   1.000
_cell.length_b   1.000
_cell.length_c   1.000
_cell.angle_alpha   90.00
_cell.angle_beta   90.00
_cell.angle_gamma   90.00
#
_symmetry.space_group_name_H-M   'P 1'
#
loop_
_entity.id
_entity.type
_entity.pdbx_description
1 polymer ?
#
loop_
_entity_poly.entity_id
_entity_poly.type
_entity_poly.pdbx_seq_one_letter_code
_entity_poly.pdbx_strand_id
1 'polypeptide(L)'
;MSTPEQTRRLIETAVTGAIDSLQRVDASTPSAAIAHLQEASRNTEIALNEALAAGVVGDGLSMRQAAAAGGLAPNTLPARLAGTSLLGGYQGADRRVRAEGIARARYDIGRQPSERPAAEKETTEEDTVDISRPATGPSAQGPAAHTDPSDSVDR
;
A
#
# COMPACT_ATOMS: atom_id res chain seq x y z
N MET A 1 7.04 9.14 6.94
CA MET A 1 5.89 8.75 6.12
C MET A 1 4.77 8.32 7.04
N SER A 2 3.54 8.75 6.79
CA SER A 2 2.39 8.30 7.56
C SER A 2 1.96 6.89 7.14
N THR A 3 1.49 6.11 8.11
CA THR A 3 0.94 4.77 7.86
C THR A 3 -0.53 4.87 7.41
N PRO A 4 -1.09 3.84 6.75
CA PRO A 4 -2.52 3.81 6.42
C PRO A 4 -3.42 4.04 7.65
N GLU A 5 -3.02 3.49 8.80
CA GLU A 5 -3.73 3.69 10.07
C GLU A 5 -3.67 5.14 10.56
N GLN A 6 -2.53 5.81 10.38
CA GLN A 6 -2.42 7.24 10.69
C GLN A 6 -3.31 8.08 9.78
N THR A 7 -3.36 7.77 8.47
CA THR A 7 -4.26 8.45 7.53
C THR A 7 -5.72 8.25 7.89
N ARG A 8 -6.12 7.03 8.29
CA ARG A 8 -7.48 6.75 8.79
C ARG A 8 -7.83 7.63 9.98
N ARG A 9 -6.94 7.73 10.98
CA ARG A 9 -7.16 8.61 12.15
C ARG A 9 -7.23 10.09 11.77
N LEU A 10 -6.45 10.54 10.79
CA LEU A 10 -6.54 11.93 10.30
C LEU A 10 -7.90 12.20 9.65
N ILE A 11 -8.42 11.26 8.86
CA ILE A 11 -9.76 11.35 8.28
C ILE A 11 -10.81 11.41 9.40
N GLU A 12 -10.77 10.49 10.37
CA GLU A 12 -11.70 10.44 11.51
C GLU A 12 -11.67 11.75 12.33
N THR A 13 -10.47 12.29 12.58
CA THR A 13 -10.29 13.55 13.30
C THR A 13 -10.90 14.73 12.54
N ALA A 14 -10.61 14.83 11.24
CA ALA A 14 -11.14 15.88 10.39
C ALA A 14 -12.66 15.80 10.25
N VAL A 15 -13.23 14.59 10.08
CA VAL A 15 -14.68 14.38 10.06
C VAL A 15 -15.33 14.81 11.37
N THR A 16 -14.73 14.43 12.51
CA THR A 16 -15.23 14.84 13.83
C THR A 16 -15.21 16.36 13.99
N GLY A 17 -14.11 17.02 13.62
CA GLY A 17 -14.00 18.49 13.64
C GLY A 17 -15.01 19.20 12.73
N ALA A 18 -15.32 18.61 11.57
CA ALA A 18 -16.36 19.11 10.68
C ALA A 18 -17.75 19.00 11.32
N ILE A 19 -18.08 17.84 11.89
CA ILE A 19 -19.36 17.60 12.59
C ILE A 19 -19.51 18.59 13.76
N ASP A 20 -18.50 18.73 14.61
CA ASP A 20 -18.51 19.65 15.74
C ASP A 20 -18.73 21.09 15.29
N SER A 21 -18.16 21.48 14.14
CA SER A 21 -18.34 22.82 13.58
C SER A 21 -19.76 23.02 13.06
N LEU A 22 -20.33 22.03 12.37
CA LEU A 22 -21.70 22.07 11.87
C LEU A 22 -22.73 22.10 13.01
N GLN A 23 -22.48 21.41 14.12
CA GLN A 23 -23.36 21.43 15.30
C GLN A 23 -23.46 22.82 15.97
N ARG A 24 -22.49 23.71 15.73
CA ARG A 24 -22.50 25.09 16.24
C ARG A 24 -23.19 26.08 15.31
N VAL A 25 -23.63 25.65 14.13
CA VAL A 25 -24.32 26.51 13.17
C VAL A 25 -25.73 26.81 13.64
N ASP A 26 -26.02 28.10 13.84
CA ASP A 26 -27.37 28.61 14.05
C ASP A 26 -27.86 29.29 12.77
N ALA A 27 -28.86 28.67 12.12
CA ALA A 27 -29.44 29.18 10.88
C ALA A 27 -30.21 30.50 11.06
N SER A 28 -30.58 30.87 12.29
CA SER A 28 -31.24 32.15 12.59
C SER A 28 -30.26 33.33 12.65
N THR A 29 -28.95 33.06 12.70
CA THR A 29 -27.88 34.08 12.75
C THR A 29 -26.83 33.87 11.64
N PRO A 30 -27.16 34.16 10.36
CA PRO A 30 -26.29 33.83 9.22
C PRO A 30 -24.85 34.38 9.31
N SER A 31 -24.68 35.59 9.86
CA SER A 31 -23.35 36.20 10.02
C SER A 31 -22.46 35.42 10.99
N ALA A 32 -23.02 34.92 12.10
CA ALA A 32 -22.30 34.07 13.05
C ALA A 32 -22.06 32.66 12.49
N ALA A 33 -23.01 32.14 11.71
CA ALA A 33 -22.91 30.84 11.06
C ALA A 33 -21.73 30.73 10.07
N ILE A 34 -21.35 31.83 9.40
CA ILE A 34 -20.26 31.83 8.40
C ILE A 34 -18.96 31.24 8.95
N ALA A 35 -18.54 31.63 10.17
CA ALA A 35 -17.29 31.16 10.74
C ALA A 35 -17.30 29.64 10.99
N HIS A 36 -18.42 29.12 11.51
CA HIS A 36 -18.61 27.70 11.75
C HIS A 36 -18.69 26.88 10.45
N LEU A 37 -19.38 27.39 9.44
CA LEU A 37 -19.44 26.77 8.12
C LEU A 37 -18.07 26.75 7.41
N GLN A 38 -17.29 27.82 7.54
CA GLN A 38 -15.93 27.87 7.01
C GLN A 38 -15.02 26.84 7.69
N GLU A 39 -15.11 26.68 9.00
CA GLU A 39 -14.35 25.66 9.74
C GLU A 39 -14.79 24.24 9.34
N ALA A 40 -16.10 24.00 9.20
CA ALA A 40 -16.62 22.73 8.69
C ALA A 40 -16.11 22.41 7.28
N SER A 41 -16.09 23.41 6.38
CA SER A 41 -15.57 23.28 5.01
C SER A 41 -14.09 22.91 5.02
N ARG A 42 -13.25 23.60 5.81
CA ARG A 42 -11.82 23.31 5.94
C ARG A 42 -11.57 21.87 6.39
N ASN A 43 -12.26 21.44 7.45
CA ASN A 43 -12.12 20.08 7.97
C ASN A 43 -12.59 19.03 6.95
N THR A 44 -13.68 19.29 6.23
CA THR A 44 -14.18 18.41 5.16
C THR A 44 -13.18 18.32 4.01
N GLU A 45 -12.54 19.43 3.62
CA GLU A 45 -11.50 19.44 2.59
C GLU A 45 -10.27 18.63 3.00
N ILE A 46 -9.85 18.70 4.27
CA ILE A 46 -8.76 17.87 4.80
C ILE A 46 -9.14 16.39 4.70
N ALA A 47 -10.31 16.00 5.21
CA ALA A 47 -10.80 14.63 5.16
C ALA A 47 -10.87 14.10 3.72
N LEU A 48 -11.40 14.91 2.79
CA LEU A 48 -11.48 14.56 1.37
C LEU A 48 -10.10 14.35 0.75
N ASN A 49 -9.15 15.25 0.99
CA ASN A 49 -7.82 15.14 0.40
C ASN A 49 -7.08 13.89 0.93
N GLU A 50 -7.17 13.61 2.23
CA GLU A 50 -6.58 12.40 2.83
C GLU A 50 -7.24 11.12 2.29
N ALA A 51 -8.58 11.09 2.17
CA ALA A 51 -9.29 9.96 1.59
C ALA A 51 -8.93 9.71 0.11
N LEU A 52 -8.79 10.78 -0.68
CA LEU A 52 -8.33 10.67 -2.07
C LEU A 52 -6.91 10.11 -2.16
N ALA A 53 -6.00 10.55 -1.28
CA ALA A 53 -4.65 9.99 -1.22
C ALA A 53 -4.66 8.51 -0.84
N ALA A 54 -5.46 8.13 0.17
CA ALA A 54 -5.63 6.74 0.57
C ALA A 54 -6.19 5.88 -0.56
N GLY A 55 -7.23 6.32 -1.28
CA GLY A 55 -7.81 5.56 -2.39
C GLY A 55 -6.87 5.44 -3.59
N VAL A 56 -6.08 6.47 -3.89
CA VAL A 56 -5.06 6.40 -4.96
C VAL A 56 -3.93 5.44 -4.58
N VAL A 57 -3.50 5.43 -3.33
CA VAL A 57 -2.31 4.64 -2.94
C VAL A 57 -2.67 3.23 -2.48
N GLY A 58 -3.67 3.09 -1.62
CA GLY A 58 -4.14 1.81 -1.07
C GLY A 58 -5.05 1.04 -2.03
N ASP A 59 -6.09 1.70 -2.56
CA ASP A 59 -7.12 1.01 -3.35
C ASP A 59 -6.79 0.98 -4.87
N GLY A 60 -5.66 1.57 -5.26
CA GLY A 60 -5.20 1.56 -6.64
C GLY A 60 -5.96 2.48 -7.59
N LEU A 61 -6.80 3.41 -7.09
CA LEU A 61 -7.54 4.33 -7.94
C LEU A 61 -6.61 5.14 -8.84
N SER A 62 -7.00 5.31 -10.11
CA SER A 62 -6.34 6.25 -11.00
C SER A 62 -6.64 7.70 -10.59
N MET A 63 -5.77 8.65 -10.96
CA MET A 63 -6.01 10.07 -10.74
C MET A 63 -7.34 10.54 -11.33
N ARG A 64 -7.75 9.99 -12.48
CA ARG A 64 -9.03 10.33 -13.09
C ARG A 64 -10.22 9.83 -12.27
N GLN A 65 -10.16 8.58 -11.77
CA GLN A 65 -11.21 8.01 -10.92
C GLN A 65 -11.30 8.75 -9.59
N ALA A 66 -10.17 9.05 -8.95
CA ALA A 66 -10.13 9.83 -7.72
C ALA A 66 -10.72 11.24 -7.93
N ALA A 67 -10.40 11.90 -9.05
CA ALA A 67 -10.95 13.22 -9.36
C ALA A 67 -12.46 13.16 -9.53
N ALA A 68 -12.97 12.16 -10.26
CA ALA A 68 -14.39 11.96 -10.44
C ALA A 68 -15.11 11.68 -9.12
N ALA A 69 -14.55 10.81 -8.26
CA ALA A 69 -15.11 10.50 -6.94
C ALA A 69 -15.16 11.72 -6.01
N GLY A 70 -14.16 12.61 -6.10
CA GLY A 70 -14.11 13.85 -5.31
C GLY A 70 -14.88 15.03 -5.91
N GLY A 71 -15.51 14.89 -7.09
CA GLY A 71 -16.14 16.01 -7.78
C GLY A 71 -15.15 17.09 -8.22
N LEU A 72 -13.89 16.72 -8.46
CA LEU A 72 -12.79 17.64 -8.76
C LEU A 72 -12.36 17.54 -10.23
N ALA A 73 -11.79 18.63 -10.73
CA ALA A 73 -11.10 18.57 -12.01
C ALA A 73 -9.76 17.81 -11.85
N PRO A 74 -9.38 16.91 -12.79
CA PRO A 74 -8.17 16.10 -12.66
C PRO A 74 -6.87 16.89 -12.46
N ASN A 75 -6.79 18.12 -12.99
CA ASN A 75 -5.63 19.01 -12.87
C ASN A 75 -5.45 19.62 -11.46
N THR A 76 -6.45 19.52 -10.59
CA THR A 76 -6.39 20.02 -9.21
C THR A 76 -5.79 19.01 -8.23
N LEU A 77 -5.93 17.71 -8.52
CA LEU A 77 -5.43 16.65 -7.66
C LEU A 77 -3.93 16.75 -7.37
N PRO A 78 -3.03 16.99 -8.35
CA PRO A 78 -1.60 17.01 -8.07
C PRO A 78 -1.19 17.95 -6.93
N ALA A 79 -1.80 19.15 -6.86
CA ALA A 79 -1.52 20.11 -5.80
C ALA A 79 -2.22 19.75 -4.48
N ARG A 80 -3.42 19.14 -4.54
CA ARG A 80 -4.14 18.68 -3.35
C ARG A 80 -3.43 17.51 -2.66
N LEU A 81 -3.01 16.50 -3.45
CA LEU A 81 -2.30 15.33 -2.94
C LEU A 81 -0.91 15.68 -2.38
N ALA A 82 -0.31 16.79 -2.82
CA ALA A 82 0.94 17.29 -2.26
C ALA A 82 0.79 17.75 -0.80
N GLY A 83 -0.42 18.12 -0.37
CA GLY A 83 -0.72 18.52 1.00
C GLY A 83 -1.05 17.36 1.94
N THR A 84 -1.08 16.11 1.47
CA THR A 84 -1.59 14.98 2.26
C THR A 84 -0.48 14.20 2.95
N SER A 85 -0.85 13.49 4.01
CA SER A 85 0.05 12.70 4.84
C SER A 85 0.78 11.59 4.07
N LEU A 86 0.09 10.92 3.13
CA LEU A 86 0.64 9.81 2.35
C LEU A 86 1.51 10.27 1.17
N LEU A 87 1.16 11.38 0.52
CA LEU A 87 1.75 11.76 -0.77
C LEU A 87 2.60 13.03 -0.72
N GLY A 88 2.54 13.84 0.35
CA GLY A 88 3.32 15.08 0.45
C GLY A 88 4.84 14.86 0.39
N GLY A 89 5.33 13.71 0.88
CA GLY A 89 6.74 13.32 0.77
C GLY A 89 7.18 12.92 -0.65
N TYR A 90 6.25 12.74 -1.57
CA TYR A 90 6.48 12.28 -2.95
C TYR A 90 6.22 13.36 -4.00
N GLN A 91 6.00 14.61 -3.56
CA GLN A 91 5.82 15.72 -4.47
C GLN A 91 7.12 16.05 -5.23
N GLY A 92 6.96 16.55 -6.46
CA GLY A 92 8.06 17.15 -7.20
C GLY A 92 8.45 18.53 -6.66
N ALA A 93 9.49 19.13 -7.25
CA ALA A 93 9.96 20.47 -6.90
C ALA A 93 8.89 21.57 -7.05
N ASP A 94 7.87 21.33 -7.88
CA ASP A 94 6.73 22.22 -8.10
C ASP A 94 5.59 22.04 -7.07
N ARG A 95 5.83 21.29 -5.98
CA ARG A 95 4.84 20.96 -4.94
C ARG A 95 3.59 20.30 -5.53
N ARG A 96 3.79 19.44 -6.53
CA ARG A 96 2.73 18.65 -7.16
C ARG A 96 3.12 17.18 -7.18
N VAL A 97 2.15 16.32 -6.92
CA VAL A 97 2.31 14.87 -7.00
C VAL A 97 2.01 14.41 -8.43
N ARG A 98 2.96 13.68 -9.03
CA ARG A 98 2.84 13.06 -10.36
C ARG A 98 2.72 11.53 -10.25
N ALA A 99 2.51 10.89 -11.39
CA ALA A 99 2.38 9.43 -11.49
C ALA A 99 3.59 8.70 -10.91
N GLU A 100 4.79 9.23 -11.11
CA GLU A 100 6.04 8.66 -10.59
C GLU A 100 6.07 8.68 -9.05
N GLY A 101 5.63 9.79 -8.44
CA GLY A 101 5.52 9.92 -6.98
C GLY A 101 4.48 8.95 -6.39
N ILE A 102 3.35 8.76 -7.08
CA ILE A 102 2.33 7.79 -6.68
C ILE A 102 2.86 6.36 -6.78
N ALA A 103 3.53 6.02 -7.89
CA ALA A 103 4.11 4.70 -8.08
C ALA A 103 5.15 4.39 -6.99
N ARG A 104 5.98 5.38 -6.63
CA ARG A 104 6.93 5.26 -5.53
C ARG A 104 6.23 5.08 -4.17
N ALA A 105 5.20 5.86 -3.88
CA ALA A 105 4.43 5.74 -2.65
C ALA A 105 3.81 4.34 -2.50
N ARG A 106 3.18 3.82 -3.56
CA ARG A 106 2.62 2.46 -3.60
C ARG A 106 3.68 1.40 -3.33
N TYR A 107 4.84 1.55 -3.98
CA TYR A 107 5.96 0.65 -3.79
C TYR A 107 6.49 0.65 -2.35
N ASP A 108 6.69 1.83 -1.77
CA ASP A 108 7.22 1.97 -0.41
C ASP A 108 6.23 1.43 0.64
N ILE A 109 4.92 1.59 0.44
CA ILE A 109 3.88 0.99 1.30
C ILE A 109 3.81 -0.53 1.16
N GLY A 110 3.87 -1.05 -0.07
CA GLY A 110 3.91 -2.49 -0.32
C GLY A 110 5.16 -3.19 0.21
N ARG A 111 6.22 -2.42 0.54
CA ARG A 111 7.46 -2.90 1.16
C ARG A 111 7.52 -2.73 2.67
N GLN A 112 6.56 -2.03 3.28
CA GLN A 112 6.47 -2.04 4.75
C GLN A 112 6.29 -3.50 5.17
N PRO A 113 7.04 -4.00 6.17
CA PRO A 113 6.88 -5.36 6.62
C PRO A 113 5.49 -5.51 7.21
N SER A 114 4.52 -5.89 6.37
CA SER A 114 3.41 -6.71 6.81
C SER A 114 4.06 -7.89 7.51
N GLU A 115 3.68 -8.14 8.76
CA GLU A 115 4.15 -9.28 9.54
C GLU A 115 4.35 -10.48 8.61
N ARG A 116 5.61 -10.84 8.36
CA ARG A 116 5.92 -12.05 7.63
C ARG A 116 5.18 -13.17 8.37
N PRO A 117 4.36 -14.00 7.71
CA PRO A 117 3.90 -15.22 8.37
C PRO A 117 5.17 -15.92 8.83
N ALA A 118 5.22 -16.25 10.12
CA ALA A 118 6.34 -16.91 10.74
C ALA A 118 6.63 -18.19 9.93
N ALA A 119 7.60 -18.10 9.03
CA ALA A 119 8.27 -19.27 8.50
C ALA A 119 9.10 -19.78 9.68
N GLU A 120 8.46 -20.67 10.43
CA GLU A 120 9.01 -21.51 11.46
C GLU A 120 10.30 -22.12 10.91
N LYS A 121 11.43 -21.52 11.29
CA LYS A 121 12.72 -22.15 11.12
C LYS A 121 12.80 -23.20 12.22
N GLU A 122 12.40 -24.40 11.87
CA GLU A 122 12.74 -25.62 12.59
C GLU A 122 14.27 -25.75 12.57
N THR A 123 14.91 -25.29 13.65
CA THR A 123 16.31 -25.60 13.96
C THR A 123 16.34 -26.86 14.80
N THR A 124 16.83 -27.93 14.18
CA THR A 124 17.85 -28.88 14.67
C THR A 124 17.74 -29.37 16.11
N GLU A 125 17.56 -30.69 16.27
CA GLU A 125 18.30 -31.43 17.30
C GLU A 125 18.68 -32.82 16.79
N GLU A 126 19.99 -33.02 16.68
CA GLU A 126 20.67 -34.30 16.50
C GLU A 126 20.41 -35.18 17.74
N ASP A 127 20.03 -36.44 17.55
CA ASP A 127 20.23 -37.46 18.57
C ASP A 127 21.11 -38.57 17.98
N THR A 128 22.28 -38.69 18.59
CA THR A 128 23.31 -39.69 18.30
C THR A 128 23.09 -40.86 19.26
N VAL A 129 23.15 -42.12 18.78
CA VAL A 129 24.04 -43.18 19.28
C VAL A 129 23.78 -44.51 18.51
N ASP A 130 24.79 -44.86 17.72
CA ASP A 130 25.40 -46.17 17.41
C ASP A 130 24.89 -47.40 18.18
N ILE A 131 24.59 -48.56 17.52
CA ILE A 131 25.32 -49.84 17.70
C ILE A 131 25.02 -50.87 16.56
N SER A 132 26.09 -51.51 16.07
CA SER A 132 26.18 -52.91 15.56
C SER A 132 26.11 -53.19 14.04
N ARG A 133 27.32 -53.34 13.46
CA ARG A 133 27.71 -54.18 12.29
C ARG A 133 27.66 -55.69 12.64
N PRO A 134 27.99 -56.65 11.73
CA PRO A 134 28.03 -56.66 10.25
C PRO A 134 27.44 -57.97 9.60
N ALA A 135 27.34 -58.03 8.27
CA ALA A 135 28.01 -59.05 7.41
C ALA A 135 27.42 -59.17 5.98
N THR A 136 28.28 -58.90 5.00
CA THR A 136 28.58 -59.74 3.81
C THR A 136 27.53 -59.96 2.72
N GLY A 137 27.87 -59.51 1.50
CA GLY A 137 27.43 -60.15 0.25
C GLY A 137 27.32 -59.20 -0.95
N PRO A 138 28.16 -59.33 -2.00
CA PRO A 138 28.20 -58.42 -3.14
C PRO A 138 27.36 -58.95 -4.31
N SER A 139 26.79 -58.08 -5.14
CA SER A 139 26.43 -58.43 -6.53
C SER A 139 26.24 -57.20 -7.44
N ALA A 140 27.08 -57.18 -8.48
CA ALA A 140 26.87 -56.74 -9.87
C ALA A 140 26.00 -55.49 -10.12
N GLN A 141 26.54 -54.36 -10.58
CA GLN A 141 27.17 -54.09 -11.88
C GLN A 141 26.29 -54.42 -13.09
N GLY A 142 25.73 -53.36 -13.70
CA GLY A 142 25.16 -53.37 -15.04
C GLY A 142 24.60 -51.99 -15.41
N PRO A 143 25.33 -51.17 -16.20
CA PRO A 143 24.75 -49.98 -16.82
C PRO A 143 24.25 -50.32 -18.23
N ALA A 144 22.97 -50.08 -18.49
CA ALA A 144 22.41 -50.03 -19.85
C ALA A 144 21.93 -48.61 -20.13
N ALA A 145 22.89 -47.73 -20.44
CA ALA A 145 22.60 -46.47 -21.11
C ALA A 145 22.51 -46.77 -22.62
N HIS A 146 21.28 -46.83 -23.14
CA HIS A 146 21.05 -46.88 -24.57
C HIS A 146 21.18 -45.44 -25.09
N THR A 147 22.33 -45.16 -25.71
CA THR A 147 22.55 -43.94 -26.49
C THR A 147 21.94 -44.18 -27.86
N ASP A 148 21.01 -43.32 -28.25
CA ASP A 148 20.41 -43.27 -29.58
C ASP A 148 21.11 -42.15 -30.37
N PRO A 149 21.82 -42.44 -31.48
CA PRO A 149 22.38 -41.43 -32.36
C PRO A 149 21.82 -41.56 -33.78
N SER A 150 21.04 -40.56 -34.22
CA SER A 150 20.80 -40.11 -35.62
C SER A 150 19.77 -38.98 -35.50
N ASP A 151 19.99 -37.70 -35.79
CA ASP A 151 20.72 -36.99 -36.84
C ASP A 151 20.44 -37.49 -38.27
N SER A 152 19.49 -36.81 -38.93
CA SER A 152 19.20 -36.75 -40.38
C SER A 152 18.01 -35.77 -40.53
N VAL A 153 18.19 -34.48 -40.78
CA VAL A 153 18.54 -33.80 -42.06
C VAL A 153 17.43 -33.92 -43.13
N ASP A 154 16.95 -32.74 -43.54
CA ASP A 154 16.32 -32.38 -44.83
C ASP A 154 15.05 -33.11 -45.31
N ARG A 155 13.89 -32.46 -45.19
CA ARG A 155 13.19 -31.72 -46.29
C ARG A 155 11.73 -31.42 -45.94
#